data_AF-X1U6E3-F1
#
_entry.id   AF-X1U6E3-F1
#
_cell.length_a   1.000
_cell.length_b   1.000
_cell.length_c   1.000
_cell.angle_alpha   90.00
_cell.angle_beta   90.00
_cell.angle_gamma   90.00
#
_symmetry.space_group_name_H-M   'P 1'
#
loop_
_entity.id
_entity.type
_entity.pdbx_description
1 polymer ?
#
loop_
_entity_poly.entity_id
_entity_poly.type
_entity_poly.pdbx_seq_one_letter_code
_entity_poly.pdbx_strand_id
1 'polypeptide(L)'
;EVKTMDRSKIIRDLRLGEFDVLVGINLLREGLDLPEVSLVAILDADKEGFLRSETSIIQTAGRTSRNVEGEVILYADERTSSIERALKETERRRKIQIDHNRLHNITPTTIRKAILADIETYSTDKYEEVMVKDKEAEYIPPSEIPHLVEVLRREMKRAAEDLEFEKAAQLRDEIRELKKKGD
;
A
#
# COMPACT_ATOMS: atom_id res chain seq x y z
N GLU A 1 -21.26 0.84 11.77
CA GLU A 1 -20.14 0.00 12.23
C GLU A 1 -19.64 -0.78 11.01
N VAL A 2 -18.47 -0.41 10.48
CA VAL A 2 -17.88 -1.12 9.33
C VAL A 2 -17.27 -2.39 9.90
N LYS A 3 -17.80 -3.56 9.51
CA LYS A 3 -17.26 -4.85 9.97
C LYS A 3 -15.77 -4.89 9.61
N THR A 4 -14.93 -5.37 10.53
CA THR A 4 -13.46 -5.38 10.39
C THR A 4 -12.96 -5.98 9.06
N MET A 5 -13.74 -6.88 8.45
CA MET A 5 -13.47 -7.46 7.12
C MET A 5 -13.53 -6.45 5.95
N ASP A 6 -14.32 -5.38 6.07
CA ASP A 6 -14.50 -4.40 4.98
C ASP A 6 -13.32 -3.42 4.87
N ARG A 7 -12.58 -3.17 5.96
CA ARG A 7 -11.48 -2.19 5.97
C ARG A 7 -10.28 -2.64 5.13
N SER A 8 -9.87 -3.90 5.25
CA SER A 8 -8.77 -4.44 4.45
C SER A 8 -9.11 -4.44 2.96
N LYS A 9 -10.39 -4.66 2.63
CA LYS A 9 -10.89 -4.56 1.25
C LYS A 9 -10.78 -3.13 0.73
N ILE A 10 -11.25 -2.13 1.49
CA ILE A 10 -11.16 -0.72 1.11
C ILE A 10 -9.70 -0.32 0.88
N ILE A 11 -8.78 -0.74 1.75
CA ILE A 11 -7.34 -0.44 1.59
C ILE A 11 -6.78 -1.09 0.32
N ARG A 12 -7.14 -2.34 0.06
CA ARG A 12 -6.75 -3.05 -1.17
C ARG A 12 -7.28 -2.34 -2.41
N ASP A 13 -8.55 -1.98 -2.40
CA ASP A 13 -9.21 -1.33 -3.54
C ASP A 13 -8.59 0.06 -3.81
N LEU A 14 -8.14 0.79 -2.78
CA LEU A 14 -7.32 2.00 -2.91
C LEU A 14 -5.96 1.70 -3.57
N ARG A 15 -5.25 0.65 -3.14
CA ARG A 15 -3.95 0.26 -3.71
C ARG A 15 -4.06 -0.20 -5.16
N LEU A 16 -5.19 -0.81 -5.52
CA LEU A 16 -5.51 -1.23 -6.90
C LEU A 16 -5.99 -0.07 -7.79
N GLY A 17 -6.23 1.11 -7.23
CA GLY A 17 -6.77 2.25 -7.98
C GLY A 17 -8.24 2.09 -8.36
N GLU A 18 -9.01 1.22 -7.70
CA GLU A 18 -10.47 1.17 -7.87
C GLU A 18 -11.12 2.48 -7.39
N PHE A 19 -10.43 3.23 -6.53
CA PHE A 19 -10.69 4.64 -6.24
C PHE A 19 -9.41 5.36 -5.81
N ASP A 20 -9.36 6.67 -6.01
CA ASP A 20 -8.16 7.49 -5.76
C ASP A 20 -8.12 8.13 -4.36
N VAL A 21 -9.28 8.25 -3.70
CA VAL A 21 -9.43 9.02 -2.45
C VAL A 21 -10.17 8.22 -1.38
N LEU A 22 -9.57 8.17 -0.18
CA LEU A 22 -10.19 7.60 1.01
C LEU A 22 -10.45 8.70 2.06
N VAL A 23 -11.70 8.84 2.51
CA VAL A 23 -12.13 9.86 3.49
C VAL A 23 -12.64 9.20 4.77
N GLY A 24 -12.22 9.73 5.93
CA GLY A 24 -12.71 9.27 7.23
C GLY A 24 -11.97 9.85 8.43
N ILE A 25 -12.50 9.54 9.61
CA ILE A 25 -12.18 10.24 10.86
C ILE A 25 -10.94 9.69 11.56
N ASN A 26 -10.80 8.36 11.57
CA ASN A 26 -9.63 7.65 12.08
C ASN A 26 -9.30 6.51 11.12
N LEU A 27 -9.01 6.90 9.88
CA LEU A 27 -8.90 5.97 8.76
C LEU A 27 -7.77 4.97 8.92
N LEU A 28 -6.78 5.20 9.79
CA LEU A 28 -5.51 4.49 9.71
C LEU A 28 -4.93 4.24 11.13
N ARG A 29 -5.15 3.04 11.66
CA ARG A 29 -4.40 2.56 12.82
C ARG A 29 -2.96 2.22 12.42
N GLU A 30 -2.10 1.98 13.40
CA GLU A 30 -0.77 1.42 13.20
C GLU A 30 -0.84 0.19 12.26
N GLY A 31 0.12 0.09 11.33
CA GLY A 31 0.19 -1.03 10.37
C GLY A 31 -0.31 -0.75 8.95
N LEU A 32 -0.90 0.42 8.68
CA LEU A 32 -1.27 0.82 7.32
C LEU A 32 -0.08 1.47 6.59
N ASP A 33 0.49 0.70 5.67
CA ASP A 33 1.63 1.00 4.81
C ASP A 33 1.11 1.18 3.37
N LEU A 34 1.06 2.43 2.90
CA LEU A 34 0.51 2.78 1.58
C LEU A 34 1.54 3.58 0.78
N PRO A 35 2.47 2.91 0.08
CA PRO A 35 3.45 3.59 -0.75
C PRO A 35 2.83 4.40 -1.90
N GLU A 36 1.61 4.05 -2.31
CA GLU A 36 0.86 4.70 -3.38
C GLU A 36 0.31 6.08 -2.97
N VAL A 37 0.16 6.34 -1.66
CA VAL A 37 -0.40 7.60 -1.16
C VAL A 37 0.67 8.68 -1.13
N SER A 38 0.56 9.66 -2.03
CA SER A 38 1.40 10.86 -2.04
C SER A 38 0.83 12.01 -1.20
N LEU A 39 -0.48 12.06 -0.96
CA LEU A 39 -1.11 13.20 -0.27
C LEU A 39 -2.00 12.75 0.90
N VAL A 40 -1.83 13.42 2.05
CA VAL A 40 -2.76 13.38 3.17
C VAL A 40 -3.29 14.77 3.48
N ALA A 41 -4.60 14.93 3.46
CA ALA A 41 -5.28 16.15 3.86
C ALA A 41 -5.96 15.97 5.23
N ILE A 42 -5.61 16.81 6.19
CA ILE A 42 -6.25 16.86 7.52
C ILE A 42 -7.14 18.10 7.57
N LEU A 43 -8.45 17.87 7.48
CA LEU A 43 -9.47 18.90 7.68
C LEU A 43 -9.60 19.23 9.16
N ASP A 44 -9.97 20.47 9.48
CA ASP A 44 -10.19 20.94 10.86
C ASP A 44 -8.99 20.61 11.76
N ALA A 45 -7.77 20.89 11.29
CA ALA A 45 -6.54 20.51 11.96
C ALA A 45 -6.32 21.27 13.28
N ASP A 46 -6.96 22.43 13.45
CA ASP A 46 -6.91 23.27 14.64
C ASP A 46 -7.94 22.91 15.71
N LYS A 47 -8.86 21.97 15.44
CA LYS A 47 -9.85 21.53 16.42
C LYS A 47 -9.22 20.55 17.39
N GLU A 48 -8.58 21.09 18.43
CA GLU A 48 -7.88 20.30 19.45
C GLU A 48 -8.77 19.23 20.09
N GLY A 49 -8.16 18.12 20.48
CA GLY A 49 -8.84 16.94 20.98
C GLY A 49 -8.05 15.68 20.64
N PHE A 50 -8.66 14.51 20.89
CA PHE A 50 -7.99 13.23 20.67
C PHE A 50 -7.42 13.10 19.24
N LEU A 51 -8.22 13.40 18.22
CA LEU A 51 -7.87 13.23 16.80
C LEU A 51 -6.92 14.30 16.24
N ARG A 52 -6.65 15.37 16.99
CA ARG A 52 -5.79 16.50 16.59
C ARG A 52 -4.69 16.78 17.62
N SER A 53 -4.43 15.79 18.46
CA SER A 53 -3.24 15.77 19.30
C SER A 53 -1.98 15.69 18.43
N GLU A 54 -0.85 16.16 18.96
CA GLU A 54 0.48 16.06 18.33
C GLU A 54 0.75 14.65 17.78
N THR A 55 0.51 13.62 18.60
CA THR A 55 0.71 12.21 18.22
C THR A 55 -0.20 11.79 17.07
N SER A 56 -1.46 12.21 17.08
CA SER A 56 -2.41 11.88 16.02
C SER A 56 -2.02 12.54 14.70
N ILE A 57 -1.65 13.83 14.73
CA ILE A 57 -1.19 14.55 13.54
C ILE A 57 0.06 13.86 12.95
N ILE A 58 1.04 13.52 13.79
CA ILE A 58 2.26 12.81 13.34
C ILE A 58 1.91 11.44 12.74
N GLN A 59 1.03 10.67 13.36
CA GLN A 59 0.63 9.35 12.87
C GLN A 59 -0.15 9.43 11.56
N THR A 60 -1.01 10.44 11.38
CA THR A 60 -1.75 10.68 10.14
C THR A 60 -0.83 11.19 9.04
N ALA A 61 0.07 12.12 9.35
CA ALA A 61 1.10 12.62 8.43
C ALA A 61 2.05 11.51 7.96
N GLY A 62 2.43 10.58 8.86
CA GLY A 62 3.34 9.49 8.56
C GLY A 62 2.85 8.51 7.47
N ARG A 63 1.60 8.62 7.02
CA ARG A 63 1.03 7.74 5.98
C ARG A 63 1.57 8.04 4.59
N THR A 64 2.04 9.25 4.34
CA THR A 64 2.73 9.61 3.08
C THR A 64 4.23 9.36 3.11
N SER A 65 4.79 8.95 4.26
CA SER A 65 6.26 8.86 4.46
C SER A 65 6.98 7.80 3.61
N ARG A 66 6.23 7.00 2.86
CA ARG A 66 6.74 5.92 2.01
C ARG A 66 6.72 6.24 0.54
N ASN A 67 6.18 7.41 0.20
CA ASN A 67 6.18 7.99 -1.13
C ASN A 67 7.19 9.14 -1.18
N VAL A 68 8.03 9.19 -2.21
CA VAL A 68 9.03 10.25 -2.40
C VAL A 68 8.39 11.63 -2.58
N GLU A 69 7.17 11.67 -3.12
CA GLU A 69 6.34 12.86 -3.30
C GLU A 69 5.37 13.08 -2.13
N GLY A 70 5.62 12.42 -0.99
CA GLY A 70 4.78 12.50 0.19
C GLY A 70 4.60 13.92 0.72
N GLU A 71 3.36 14.39 0.73
CA GLU A 71 2.92 15.72 1.17
C GLU A 71 1.75 15.62 2.16
N VAL A 72 1.68 16.57 3.09
CA VAL A 72 0.61 16.66 4.08
C VAL A 72 0.09 18.08 4.13
N ILE A 73 -1.22 18.24 3.95
CA ILE A 73 -1.91 19.52 4.03
C ILE A 73 -2.74 19.55 5.31
N LEU A 74 -2.50 20.55 6.16
CA LEU A 74 -3.28 20.82 7.36
C LEU A 74 -4.19 22.03 7.10
N TYR A 75 -5.49 21.81 7.03
CA TYR A 75 -6.47 22.90 6.94
C TYR A 75 -6.82 23.37 8.34
N ALA A 76 -6.41 24.58 8.68
CA ALA A 76 -6.57 25.18 10.00
C ALA A 76 -6.67 26.70 9.86
N ASP A 77 -7.48 27.33 10.72
CA ASP A 77 -7.52 28.78 10.85
C ASP A 77 -6.33 29.27 11.70
N GLU A 78 -5.95 28.48 12.71
CA GLU A 78 -4.85 28.80 13.63
C GLU A 78 -3.83 27.66 13.77
N ARG A 79 -2.55 28.02 13.99
CA ARG A 79 -1.51 27.05 14.34
C ARG A 79 -1.57 26.74 15.83
N THR A 80 -2.29 25.68 16.19
CA THR A 80 -2.37 25.22 17.58
C THR A 80 -1.03 24.70 18.09
N SER A 81 -0.91 24.58 19.42
CA SER A 81 0.29 24.03 20.06
C SER A 81 0.59 22.61 19.57
N SER A 82 -0.44 21.81 19.27
CA SER A 82 -0.33 20.46 18.74
C SER A 82 0.22 20.45 17.31
N ILE A 83 -0.24 21.37 16.45
CA ILE A 83 0.28 21.55 15.09
C ILE A 83 1.76 21.96 15.14
N GLU A 84 2.12 22.96 15.96
CA GLU A 84 3.49 23.44 16.05
C GLU A 84 4.47 22.35 16.48
N ARG A 85 4.13 21.57 17.50
CA ARG A 85 4.97 20.45 17.96
C ARG A 85 5.09 19.37 16.88
N ALA A 86 4.00 19.02 16.21
CA ALA A 86 4.00 18.02 15.14
C ALA A 86 4.88 18.45 13.93
N LEU A 87 4.78 19.72 13.52
CA LEU A 87 5.61 20.27 12.44
C LEU A 87 7.09 20.28 12.84
N LYS A 88 7.42 20.73 14.06
CA LYS A 88 8.80 20.75 14.56
C LYS A 88 9.43 19.36 14.57
N GLU A 89 8.69 18.34 15.03
CA GLU A 89 9.20 16.97 15.04
C GLU A 89 9.35 16.40 13.62
N THR A 90 8.41 16.72 12.72
CA THR A 90 8.49 16.34 11.31
C THR A 90 9.72 16.93 10.63
N GLU A 91 9.94 18.24 10.78
CA GLU A 91 11.10 18.94 10.24
C GLU A 91 12.42 18.42 10.81
N ARG A 92 12.46 18.18 12.13
CA ARG A 92 13.64 17.61 12.80
C ARG A 92 14.01 16.24 12.20
N ARG A 93 13.03 15.35 12.03
CA ARG A 93 13.26 14.02 11.44
C ARG A 93 13.69 14.13 9.98
N ARG A 94 13.00 14.95 9.18
CA ARG A 94 13.32 15.15 7.77
C ARG A 94 14.74 15.67 7.58
N LYS A 95 15.16 16.63 8.40
CA LYS A 95 16.53 17.17 8.36
C LYS A 95 17.58 16.07 8.60
N ILE A 96 17.41 15.27 9.66
CA ILE A 96 18.33 14.16 9.97
C ILE A 96 18.39 13.17 8.81
N GLN A 97 17.26 12.84 8.19
CA GLN A 97 17.21 11.92 7.05
C GLN A 97 17.91 12.50 5.82
N ILE A 98 17.71 13.78 5.50
CA ILE A 98 18.40 14.45 4.38
C ILE A 98 19.91 14.47 4.60
N ASP A 99 20.36 14.82 5.81
CA ASP A 99 21.77 14.88 6.16
C ASP A 99 22.42 13.49 6.05
N HIS A 100 21.74 12.45 6.57
CA HIS A 100 22.16 11.05 6.43
C HIS A 100 22.23 10.63 4.96
N ASN A 101 21.19 10.91 4.17
CA ASN A 101 21.15 10.55 2.76
C ASN A 101 22.28 11.21 1.97
N ARG A 102 22.57 12.48 2.25
CA ARG A 102 23.68 13.21 1.64
C ARG A 102 25.03 12.62 2.02
N LEU A 103 25.23 12.27 3.30
CA LEU A 103 26.48 11.67 3.78
C LEU A 103 26.74 10.31 3.14
N HIS A 104 25.68 9.54 2.90
CA HIS A 104 25.76 8.16 2.39
C HIS A 104 25.46 8.02 0.89
N ASN A 105 25.29 9.13 0.17
CA ASN A 105 24.91 9.15 -1.26
C ASN A 105 23.65 8.33 -1.57
N ILE A 106 22.65 8.37 -0.69
CA ILE A 106 21.37 7.69 -0.85
C ILE A 106 20.40 8.62 -1.60
N THR A 107 19.87 8.15 -2.72
CA THR A 107 18.77 8.84 -3.42
C THR A 107 17.45 8.24 -2.93
N PRO A 108 16.52 9.05 -2.36
CA PRO A 108 15.22 8.55 -1.94
C PRO A 108 14.43 7.94 -3.10
N THR A 109 13.87 6.76 -2.89
CA THR A 109 13.00 6.08 -3.86
C THR A 109 11.76 5.58 -3.15
N THR A 110 10.59 5.72 -3.79
CA THR A 110 9.34 5.14 -3.28
C THR A 110 9.48 3.63 -3.17
N ILE A 111 9.09 3.08 -2.02
CA ILE A 111 9.10 1.63 -1.80
C ILE A 111 8.02 1.02 -2.68
N ARG A 112 8.39 0.13 -3.62
CA ARG A 112 7.41 -0.69 -4.33
C ARG A 112 7.19 -1.96 -3.52
N LYS A 113 6.03 -2.06 -2.86
CA LYS A 113 5.64 -3.26 -2.11
C LYS A 113 4.55 -3.99 -2.89
N ALA A 114 4.68 -5.30 -3.07
CA ALA A 114 3.61 -6.11 -3.65
C ALA A 114 2.29 -5.84 -2.92
N ILE A 115 1.22 -5.60 -3.67
CA ILE A 115 -0.13 -5.47 -3.10
C ILE A 115 -0.52 -6.77 -2.37
N LEU A 116 0.03 -7.91 -2.83
CA LEU A 116 -0.15 -9.25 -2.29
C LEU A 116 0.44 -9.48 -0.89
N ALA A 117 1.54 -8.80 -0.52
CA ALA A 117 2.24 -9.06 0.75
C ALA A 117 1.44 -8.64 2.00
N ASP A 118 0.43 -7.77 1.86
CA ASP A 118 -0.45 -7.38 2.97
C ASP A 118 -1.66 -8.32 3.12
N ILE A 119 -1.92 -9.18 2.13
CA ILE A 119 -3.07 -10.10 2.11
C ILE A 119 -2.82 -11.31 3.03
N GLU A 120 -1.55 -11.68 3.29
CA GLU A 120 -1.16 -12.79 4.19
C GLU A 120 -1.73 -12.66 5.61
N THR A 121 -2.09 -11.44 6.01
CA THR A 121 -2.61 -11.20 7.36
C THR A 121 -4.15 -11.32 7.44
N TYR A 122 -4.90 -11.32 6.34
CA TYR A 122 -6.35 -11.03 6.44
C TYR A 122 -7.38 -11.93 5.74
N SER A 123 -7.11 -12.74 4.70
CA SER A 123 -8.14 -13.64 4.13
C SER A 123 -7.61 -14.68 3.14
N THR A 124 -7.51 -15.94 3.54
CA THR A 124 -7.03 -17.08 2.72
C THR A 124 -7.88 -17.42 1.49
N ASP A 125 -9.14 -16.95 1.44
CA ASP A 125 -10.11 -17.45 0.44
C ASP A 125 -10.30 -16.55 -0.80
N LYS A 126 -9.67 -15.35 -0.86
CA LYS A 126 -9.86 -14.40 -1.97
C LYS A 126 -8.59 -14.06 -2.75
N TYR A 127 -7.52 -14.83 -2.54
CA TYR A 127 -6.25 -14.71 -3.25
C TYR A 127 -6.35 -14.93 -4.77
N GLU A 128 -7.33 -15.72 -5.21
CA GLU A 128 -7.41 -16.20 -6.59
C GLU A 128 -7.91 -15.12 -7.58
N GLU A 129 -8.78 -14.20 -7.14
CA GLU A 129 -9.31 -13.14 -8.03
C GLU A 129 -8.29 -12.02 -8.32
N VAL A 130 -7.29 -11.82 -7.45
CA VAL A 130 -6.37 -10.68 -7.52
C VAL A 130 -5.27 -10.87 -8.57
N MET A 131 -4.70 -12.07 -8.64
CA MET A 131 -3.59 -12.35 -9.57
C MET A 131 -4.01 -12.33 -11.04
N VAL A 132 -5.30 -12.50 -11.34
CA VAL A 132 -5.81 -12.47 -12.71
C VAL A 132 -5.94 -11.02 -13.22
N LYS A 133 -6.14 -10.04 -12.33
CA LYS A 133 -6.28 -8.61 -12.70
C LYS A 133 -4.94 -7.87 -12.84
N ASP A 134 -3.91 -8.23 -12.08
CA ASP A 134 -2.56 -7.59 -12.13
C ASP A 134 -1.69 -8.04 -13.33
N LYS A 135 -2.28 -8.72 -14.32
CA LYS A 135 -1.58 -9.22 -15.52
C LYS A 135 -0.98 -8.10 -16.41
N GLU A 136 -1.32 -6.84 -16.15
CA GLU A 136 -0.82 -5.68 -16.91
C GLU A 136 0.39 -4.97 -16.26
N ALA A 137 0.87 -5.41 -15.09
CA ALA A 137 2.06 -4.83 -14.49
C ALA A 137 3.33 -5.31 -15.23
N GLU A 138 4.01 -4.37 -15.90
CA GLU A 138 5.20 -4.57 -16.74
C GLU A 138 6.43 -5.13 -15.98
N TYR A 139 6.36 -5.29 -14.65
CA TYR A 139 7.46 -5.78 -13.81
C TYR A 139 6.96 -6.62 -12.63
N ILE A 140 7.30 -7.92 -12.63
CA ILE A 140 7.06 -8.86 -11.54
C ILE A 140 8.39 -9.07 -10.79
N PRO A 141 8.49 -8.76 -9.49
CA PRO A 141 9.70 -9.01 -8.72
C PRO A 141 10.09 -10.50 -8.70
N PRO A 142 11.38 -10.86 -8.85
CA PRO A 142 11.82 -12.27 -8.88
C PRO A 142 11.43 -13.08 -7.64
N SER A 143 11.33 -12.42 -6.47
CA SER A 143 10.89 -13.03 -5.21
C SER A 143 9.42 -13.49 -5.21
N GLU A 144 8.59 -13.00 -6.13
CA GLU A 144 7.14 -13.27 -6.19
C GLU A 144 6.78 -14.36 -7.21
N ILE A 145 7.71 -14.67 -8.13
CA ILE A 145 7.54 -15.68 -9.17
C ILE A 145 7.17 -17.07 -8.61
N PRO A 146 7.80 -17.57 -7.52
CA PRO A 146 7.44 -18.87 -6.96
C PRO A 146 5.98 -18.95 -6.50
N HIS A 147 5.46 -17.86 -5.93
CA HIS A 147 4.09 -17.80 -5.41
C HIS A 147 3.05 -17.66 -6.53
N LEU A 148 3.31 -16.78 -7.51
CA LEU A 148 2.46 -16.62 -8.70
C LEU A 148 2.34 -17.94 -9.50
N VAL A 149 3.43 -18.68 -9.61
CA VAL A 149 3.43 -20.03 -10.22
C VAL A 149 2.53 -21.00 -9.46
N GLU A 150 2.47 -20.92 -8.13
CA GLU A 150 1.62 -21.80 -7.32
C GLU A 150 0.13 -21.49 -7.53
N VAL A 151 -0.24 -20.20 -7.61
CA VAL A 151 -1.62 -19.76 -7.86
C VAL A 151 -2.07 -20.20 -9.26
N LEU A 152 -1.28 -19.90 -10.28
CA LEU A 152 -1.61 -20.29 -11.67
C LEU A 152 -1.70 -21.81 -11.81
N ARG A 153 -0.90 -22.59 -11.06
CA ARG A 153 -1.01 -24.06 -11.05
C ARG A 153 -2.34 -24.54 -10.50
N ARG A 154 -2.86 -23.86 -9.47
CA ARG A 154 -4.16 -24.18 -8.87
C ARG A 154 -5.31 -23.85 -9.82
N GLU A 155 -5.26 -22.69 -10.47
CA GLU A 155 -6.24 -22.32 -11.50
C GLU A 155 -6.19 -23.24 -12.71
N MET A 156 -4.99 -23.61 -13.17
CA MET A 156 -4.81 -24.58 -14.26
C MET A 156 -5.44 -25.92 -13.91
N LYS A 157 -5.30 -26.36 -12.65
CA LYS A 157 -5.88 -27.61 -12.17
C LYS A 157 -7.41 -27.54 -12.13
N ARG A 158 -7.98 -26.41 -11.69
CA ARG A 158 -9.44 -26.19 -11.74
C ARG A 158 -9.97 -26.14 -13.15
N ALA A 159 -9.32 -25.40 -14.05
CA ALA A 159 -9.69 -25.36 -15.46
C ALA A 159 -9.64 -26.77 -16.09
N ALA A 160 -8.71 -27.62 -15.68
CA ALA A 160 -8.67 -29.02 -16.12
C ALA A 160 -9.78 -29.88 -15.51
N GLU A 161 -10.15 -29.66 -14.24
CA GLU A 161 -11.28 -30.30 -13.57
C GLU A 161 -12.63 -29.89 -14.20
N ASP A 162 -12.75 -28.64 -14.64
CA ASP A 162 -13.92 -28.06 -15.31
C ASP A 162 -13.95 -28.35 -16.83
N LEU A 163 -13.02 -29.18 -17.34
CA LEU A 163 -12.88 -29.55 -18.75
C LEU A 163 -12.56 -28.36 -19.70
N GLU A 164 -12.11 -27.23 -19.17
CA GLU A 164 -11.65 -26.04 -19.90
C GLU A 164 -10.18 -26.21 -20.36
N PHE A 165 -9.92 -27.18 -21.25
CA PHE A 165 -8.55 -27.57 -21.63
C PHE A 165 -7.75 -26.47 -22.32
N GLU A 166 -8.39 -25.59 -23.10
CA GLU A 166 -7.72 -24.45 -23.75
C GLU A 166 -7.17 -23.47 -22.72
N LYS A 167 -7.96 -23.15 -21.70
CA LYS A 167 -7.55 -22.27 -20.59
C LYS A 167 -6.47 -22.91 -19.73
N ALA A 168 -6.59 -24.20 -19.45
CA ALA A 168 -5.53 -24.94 -18.76
C ALA A 168 -4.20 -24.94 -19.55
N ALA A 169 -4.26 -25.05 -20.89
CA ALA A 169 -3.08 -24.96 -21.75
C ALA A 169 -2.46 -23.56 -21.73
N GLN A 170 -3.27 -22.50 -21.79
CA GLN A 170 -2.81 -21.11 -21.66
C GLN A 170 -2.11 -20.86 -20.33
N LEU A 171 -2.72 -21.27 -19.21
CA LEU A 171 -2.15 -21.12 -17.87
C LEU A 171 -0.83 -21.91 -17.72
N ARG A 172 -0.74 -23.10 -18.32
CA ARG A 172 0.51 -23.89 -18.33
C ARG A 172 1.64 -23.16 -19.04
N ASP A 173 1.35 -22.55 -20.18
CA ASP A 173 2.36 -21.85 -20.98
C ASP A 173 2.78 -20.53 -20.30
N GLU A 174 1.85 -19.84 -19.64
CA GLU A 174 2.11 -18.69 -18.78
C GLU A 174 3.04 -19.03 -17.59
N ILE A 175 2.78 -20.15 -16.90
CA ILE A 175 3.66 -20.66 -15.83
C ILE A 175 5.09 -20.91 -16.34
N ARG A 176 5.24 -21.44 -17.56
CA ARG A 176 6.56 -21.71 -18.15
C ARG A 176 7.33 -20.42 -18.42
N GLU A 177 6.66 -19.42 -18.96
CA GLU A 177 7.27 -18.11 -19.24
C GLU A 177 7.65 -17.38 -17.95
N LEU A 178 6.82 -17.45 -16.91
CA LEU A 178 7.13 -16.86 -15.60
C LEU A 178 8.35 -17.51 -14.94
N LYS A 179 8.49 -18.84 -15.02
CA LYS A 179 9.67 -19.53 -14.49
C LYS A 179 10.96 -19.14 -15.18
N LYS A 180 10.93 -18.94 -16.51
CA LYS A 180 12.11 -18.48 -17.27
C LYS A 180 12.56 -17.07 -16.89
N LYS A 181 11.66 -16.23 -16.37
CA LYS A 181 11.99 -14.86 -15.91
C LYS A 181 12.56 -14.80 -14.49
N GLY A 182 12.45 -15.89 -13.73
CA GLY A 182 12.89 -15.94 -12.33
C GLY A 182 14.22 -16.64 -12.06
N ASP A 183 14.81 -17.28 -13.08
CA ASP A 183 16.19 -17.78 -13.10
C ASP A 183 17.15 -16.69 -13.63
#